data_AF-A0A9J6DNX3-F1
#
_entry.id   AF-A0A9J6DNX3-F1
#
_cell.length_a   1.000
_cell.length_b   1.000
_cell.length_c   1.000
_cell.angle_alpha   90.00
_cell.angle_beta   90.00
_cell.angle_gamma   90.00
#
_symmetry.space_group_name_H-M   'P 1'
#
loop_
_entity.id
_entity.type
_entity.pdbx_description
1 polymer ?
#
loop_
_entity_poly.entity_id
_entity_poly.type
_entity_poly.pdbx_seq_one_letter_code
_entity_poly.pdbx_strand_id
1 'polypeptide(L)'
;MPNVTRSPNLVFGDLERSCNAHCNCSGVDYNPLCGTDNLTYYSPCIAGCAEVRRYEKTKLYTQCTCVNGPTLHMTAESNDTVYDYMGKRDPCDADCGLVFVYAGAIFIALFFTFLLVVPALTAMLRSLEEDIKSTGIGVNYVLMRIFGTIPGPIVFGHLIDRSCILWQTTCSGGTGACAIYENGEMGVNLFRVMIVVKSAAIMFFFCASLSTKAEASRKSILKPSVMRTHSCTIRHSMDTVEPVSGGTALDGEAGDHGGTKDRGDSPDDLANGDRVDDGDHGDDRDDKLLNEDDNRN
;
A
#
# COMPACT_ATOMS: atom_id res chain seq x y z
N MET A 1 23.80 -1.27 -25.70
CA MET A 1 23.16 -2.60 -25.59
C MET A 1 22.66 -2.75 -24.16
N PRO A 2 21.34 -2.86 -23.92
CA PRO A 2 20.86 -3.25 -22.60
C PRO A 2 21.44 -4.62 -22.26
N ASN A 3 21.82 -4.81 -21.01
CA ASN A 3 22.52 -6.01 -20.54
C ASN A 3 21.49 -7.14 -20.36
N VAL A 4 21.08 -7.75 -21.48
CA VAL A 4 20.06 -8.80 -21.59
C VAL A 4 20.65 -10.16 -21.24
N THR A 5 21.05 -10.35 -19.99
CA THR A 5 21.54 -11.64 -19.48
C THR A 5 20.68 -12.19 -18.35
N ARG A 6 19.57 -11.52 -17.99
CA ARG A 6 18.85 -11.80 -16.74
C ARG A 6 17.52 -12.53 -16.86
N SER A 7 16.89 -12.60 -18.04
CA SER A 7 15.64 -13.35 -18.20
C SER A 7 15.83 -14.56 -19.12
N PRO A 8 15.70 -15.80 -18.62
CA PRO A 8 15.90 -17.00 -19.42
C PRO A 8 14.78 -17.25 -20.45
N ASN A 9 13.60 -16.64 -20.26
CA ASN A 9 12.41 -16.90 -21.08
C ASN A 9 12.04 -15.76 -22.06
N LEU A 10 12.83 -14.69 -22.12
CA LEU A 10 12.63 -13.58 -23.06
C LEU A 10 13.58 -13.66 -24.24
N VAL A 11 13.01 -13.79 -25.44
CA VAL A 11 13.74 -13.84 -26.69
C VAL A 11 13.79 -12.45 -27.31
N PHE A 12 14.94 -11.81 -27.13
CA PHE A 12 15.32 -10.55 -27.79
C PHE A 12 16.19 -10.80 -29.02
N GLY A 13 16.03 -11.96 -29.68
CA GLY A 13 16.96 -12.51 -30.67
C GLY A 13 17.49 -11.46 -31.63
N ASP A 14 18.75 -11.63 -32.09
CA ASP A 14 19.36 -10.74 -33.08
C ASP A 14 18.32 -10.31 -34.11
N LEU A 15 18.22 -8.99 -34.34
CA LEU A 15 17.11 -8.39 -35.09
C LEU A 15 16.90 -9.04 -36.48
N GLU A 16 17.90 -9.79 -36.98
CA GLU A 16 17.81 -10.69 -38.12
C GLU A 16 18.34 -12.10 -37.79
N ARG A 17 17.43 -13.08 -37.65
CA ARG A 17 17.70 -14.52 -37.78
C ARG A 17 17.08 -15.01 -39.08
N SER A 18 17.48 -16.21 -39.53
CA SER A 18 16.91 -16.81 -40.75
C SER A 18 15.39 -16.98 -40.72
N CYS A 19 14.80 -17.21 -39.54
CA CYS A 19 13.36 -17.41 -39.39
C CYS A 19 12.56 -16.11 -39.55
N ASN A 20 13.01 -14.99 -38.99
CA ASN A 20 12.38 -13.68 -39.14
C ASN A 20 12.95 -12.84 -40.29
N ALA A 21 13.82 -13.38 -41.13
CA ALA A 21 14.43 -12.67 -42.26
C ALA A 21 13.40 -12.13 -43.29
N HIS A 22 12.19 -12.65 -43.30
CA HIS A 22 11.09 -12.12 -44.14
C HIS A 22 10.58 -10.75 -43.67
N CYS A 23 10.93 -10.33 -42.45
CA CYS A 23 10.55 -9.05 -41.88
C CYS A 23 11.79 -8.33 -41.30
N ASN A 24 12.04 -7.10 -41.75
CA ASN A 24 13.14 -6.28 -41.24
C ASN A 24 12.78 -5.71 -39.87
N CYS A 25 13.01 -6.47 -38.79
CA CYS A 25 12.53 -6.15 -37.44
C CYS A 25 13.26 -5.00 -36.73
N SER A 26 14.04 -4.19 -37.46
CA SER A 26 14.76 -3.05 -36.89
C SER A 26 13.82 -1.96 -36.40
N GLY A 27 13.95 -1.59 -35.12
CA GLY A 27 13.18 -0.50 -34.52
C GLY A 27 11.70 -0.81 -34.27
N VAL A 28 11.32 -2.08 -34.17
CA VAL A 28 9.94 -2.47 -33.81
C VAL A 28 9.62 -2.14 -32.35
N ASP A 29 8.39 -1.68 -32.11
CA ASP A 29 7.91 -1.42 -30.75
C ASP A 29 7.72 -2.71 -29.96
N TYR A 30 7.86 -2.59 -28.64
CA TYR A 30 7.60 -3.68 -27.71
C TYR A 30 6.11 -4.09 -27.76
N ASN A 31 5.85 -5.29 -28.26
CA ASN A 31 4.51 -5.88 -28.34
C ASN A 31 4.63 -7.39 -28.06
N PRO A 32 4.72 -7.78 -26.78
CA PRO A 32 5.09 -9.12 -26.40
C PRO A 32 4.03 -10.14 -26.83
N LEU A 33 4.50 -11.35 -27.11
CA LEU A 33 3.64 -12.51 -27.29
C LEU A 33 4.27 -13.74 -26.66
N CYS A 34 3.42 -14.64 -26.18
CA CYS A 34 3.81 -15.93 -25.67
C CYS A 34 3.63 -16.94 -26.79
N GLY A 35 4.73 -17.54 -27.23
CA GLY A 35 4.72 -18.62 -28.20
C GLY A 35 4.23 -19.92 -27.57
N THR A 36 3.77 -20.85 -28.40
CA THR A 36 3.38 -22.20 -27.94
C THR A 36 4.56 -23.06 -27.49
N ASP A 37 5.79 -22.54 -27.64
CA ASP A 37 7.04 -23.04 -27.06
C ASP A 37 7.33 -22.52 -25.65
N ASN A 38 6.39 -21.78 -25.06
CA ASN A 38 6.50 -21.17 -23.72
C ASN A 38 7.62 -20.13 -23.60
N LEU A 39 8.03 -19.54 -24.74
CA LEU A 39 8.97 -18.43 -24.79
C LEU A 39 8.24 -17.12 -25.07
N THR A 40 8.65 -16.05 -24.38
CA THR A 40 8.12 -14.71 -24.64
C THR A 40 8.99 -14.02 -25.68
N TYR A 41 8.39 -13.65 -26.81
CA TYR A 41 9.07 -12.92 -27.87
C TYR A 41 8.83 -11.41 -27.70
N TYR A 42 9.85 -10.59 -27.97
CA TYR A 42 9.76 -9.14 -27.85
C TYR A 42 8.67 -8.52 -28.75
N SER A 43 8.50 -9.07 -29.95
CA SER A 43 7.47 -8.64 -30.91
C SER A 43 7.05 -9.78 -31.85
N PRO A 44 5.90 -9.67 -32.55
CA PRO A 44 5.47 -10.64 -33.56
C PRO A 44 6.43 -10.77 -34.74
N CYS A 45 7.15 -9.69 -35.06
CA CYS A 45 8.19 -9.67 -36.08
C CYS A 45 9.34 -10.60 -35.68
N ILE A 46 9.83 -10.49 -34.43
CA ILE A 46 10.92 -11.34 -33.92
C ILE A 46 10.49 -12.81 -33.80
N ALA A 47 9.20 -13.06 -33.56
CA ALA A 47 8.60 -14.41 -33.62
C ALA A 47 8.38 -14.91 -35.07
N GLY A 48 8.53 -14.05 -36.06
CA GLY A 48 8.35 -14.36 -37.48
C GLY A 48 6.90 -14.68 -37.86
N CYS A 49 5.92 -14.06 -37.19
CA CYS A 49 4.48 -14.29 -37.44
C CYS A 49 3.97 -13.43 -38.62
N ALA A 50 3.28 -14.06 -39.58
CA ALA A 50 2.73 -13.37 -40.75
C ALA A 50 1.26 -12.96 -40.60
N GLU A 51 0.48 -13.67 -39.77
CA GLU A 51 -0.96 -13.48 -39.66
C GLU A 51 -1.39 -13.15 -38.22
N VAL A 52 -2.43 -12.33 -38.11
CA VAL A 52 -3.01 -11.93 -36.83
C VAL A 52 -4.53 -12.02 -36.86
N ARG A 53 -5.12 -12.62 -35.83
CA ARG A 53 -6.57 -12.72 -35.62
C ARG A 53 -6.93 -12.10 -34.29
N ARG A 54 -8.03 -11.35 -34.24
CA ARG A 54 -8.54 -10.78 -32.99
C ARG A 54 -9.43 -11.80 -32.31
N TYR A 55 -9.13 -12.10 -31.05
CA TYR A 55 -9.95 -12.96 -30.20
C TYR A 55 -10.32 -12.18 -28.96
N GLU A 56 -11.62 -11.87 -28.80
CA GLU A 56 -12.13 -11.04 -27.70
C GLU A 56 -11.31 -9.73 -27.50
N LYS A 57 -10.52 -9.68 -26.43
CA LYS A 57 -9.65 -8.55 -26.04
C LYS A 57 -8.17 -8.78 -26.35
N THR A 58 -7.78 -9.94 -26.87
CA THR A 58 -6.40 -10.28 -27.22
C THR A 58 -6.20 -10.46 -28.73
N LYS A 59 -4.95 -10.61 -29.16
CA LYS A 59 -4.57 -10.93 -30.53
C LYS A 59 -3.87 -12.28 -30.55
N LEU A 60 -4.27 -13.13 -31.49
CA LEU A 60 -3.68 -14.42 -31.77
C LEU A 60 -2.83 -14.30 -33.03
N TYR A 61 -1.67 -14.92 -33.02
CA TYR A 61 -0.71 -14.90 -34.11
C TYR A 61 -0.54 -16.30 -34.69
N THR A 62 -0.51 -16.38 -36.02
CA THR A 62 -0.32 -17.62 -36.79
C THR A 62 0.82 -17.46 -37.79
N GLN A 63 1.29 -18.59 -38.33
CA GLN A 63 2.41 -18.65 -39.26
C GLN A 63 3.69 -18.02 -38.67
N CYS A 64 4.01 -18.36 -37.43
CA CYS A 64 5.22 -17.90 -36.74
C CYS A 64 6.38 -18.84 -37.04
N THR A 65 7.35 -18.38 -37.83
CA THR A 65 8.49 -19.20 -38.28
C THR A 65 9.57 -19.40 -37.21
N CYS A 66 9.65 -18.53 -36.20
CA CYS A 66 10.65 -18.63 -35.14
C CYS A 66 10.14 -19.37 -33.89
N VAL A 67 8.83 -19.65 -33.82
CA VAL A 67 8.19 -20.34 -32.68
C VAL A 67 8.30 -21.85 -32.87
N ASN A 68 9.01 -22.53 -31.97
CA ASN A 68 9.23 -23.98 -32.04
C ASN A 68 8.16 -24.76 -31.23
N GLY A 69 6.89 -24.47 -31.50
CA GLY A 69 5.77 -25.07 -30.80
C GLY A 69 4.64 -25.52 -31.74
N PRO A 70 3.75 -26.41 -31.29
CA PRO A 70 2.61 -26.83 -32.09
C PRO A 70 1.61 -25.67 -32.26
N THR A 71 0.80 -25.73 -33.32
CA THR A 71 -0.39 -24.89 -33.43
C THR A 71 -1.42 -25.37 -32.41
N LEU A 72 -1.94 -24.46 -31.59
CA LEU A 72 -2.99 -24.74 -30.62
C LEU A 72 -4.33 -24.18 -31.10
N HIS A 73 -5.41 -24.73 -30.56
CA HIS A 73 -6.78 -24.34 -30.90
C HIS A 73 -7.46 -23.71 -29.69
N MET A 74 -8.17 -22.59 -29.88
CA MET A 74 -8.98 -21.95 -28.85
C MET A 74 -10.40 -21.73 -29.37
N THR A 75 -11.39 -22.18 -28.61
CA THR A 75 -12.82 -22.04 -28.93
C THR A 75 -13.41 -20.82 -28.25
N ALA A 76 -14.01 -19.91 -29.02
CA ALA A 76 -14.75 -18.79 -28.46
C ALA A 76 -16.07 -19.28 -27.84
N GLU A 77 -16.26 -18.98 -26.55
CA GLU A 77 -17.45 -19.35 -25.77
C GLU A 77 -18.75 -18.79 -26.36
N SER A 78 -18.67 -17.71 -27.15
CA SER A 78 -19.84 -17.02 -27.68
C SER A 78 -20.41 -17.59 -28.98
N ASN A 79 -19.65 -18.33 -29.80
CA ASN A 79 -20.07 -18.69 -31.17
C ASN A 79 -19.51 -20.04 -31.69
N ASP A 80 -18.89 -20.88 -30.85
CA ASP A 80 -18.26 -22.16 -31.26
C ASP A 80 -17.27 -22.02 -32.44
N THR A 81 -16.66 -20.84 -32.55
CA THR A 81 -15.64 -20.55 -33.56
C THR A 81 -14.28 -20.99 -33.05
N VAL A 82 -13.61 -21.84 -33.81
CA VAL A 82 -12.27 -22.36 -33.50
C VAL A 82 -11.22 -21.41 -34.10
N TYR A 83 -10.29 -20.96 -33.26
CA TYR A 83 -9.15 -20.14 -33.66
C TYR A 83 -7.86 -20.92 -33.49
N ASP A 84 -7.06 -20.97 -34.55
CA ASP A 84 -5.72 -21.53 -34.52
C ASP A 84 -4.73 -20.44 -34.12
N TYR A 85 -3.75 -20.78 -33.27
CA TYR A 85 -2.70 -19.85 -32.87
C TYR A 85 -1.38 -20.56 -32.56
N MET A 86 -0.28 -19.87 -32.86
CA MET A 86 1.08 -20.24 -32.47
C MET A 86 1.65 -19.26 -31.44
N GLY A 87 0.97 -18.13 -31.21
CA GLY A 87 1.26 -17.25 -30.10
C GLY A 87 0.10 -16.34 -29.74
N LYS A 88 0.05 -15.93 -28.48
CA LYS A 88 -0.96 -15.01 -27.93
C LYS A 88 -0.28 -13.72 -27.51
N ARG A 89 -0.91 -12.57 -27.77
CA ARG A 89 -0.43 -11.25 -27.34
C ARG A 89 -0.53 -11.07 -25.83
N ASP A 90 0.40 -11.68 -25.11
CA ASP A 90 0.69 -11.51 -23.69
C ASP A 90 2.10 -12.08 -23.44
N PRO A 91 2.87 -11.63 -22.43
CA PRO A 91 4.03 -12.40 -21.98
C PRO A 91 3.58 -13.78 -21.47
N CYS A 92 4.47 -14.77 -21.53
CA CYS A 92 4.17 -16.10 -20.99
C CYS A 92 3.98 -16.06 -19.47
N ASP A 93 3.18 -17.01 -18.97
CA ASP A 93 2.94 -17.15 -17.53
C ASP A 93 4.26 -17.37 -16.80
N ALA A 94 4.52 -16.52 -15.81
CA ALA A 94 5.68 -16.64 -14.94
C ALA A 94 5.37 -17.60 -13.78
N ASP A 95 6.39 -18.36 -13.34
CA ASP A 95 6.29 -19.22 -12.16
C ASP A 95 5.96 -18.38 -10.91
N CYS A 96 4.70 -18.47 -10.46
CA CYS A 96 4.15 -17.62 -9.41
C CYS A 96 4.46 -18.12 -7.98
N GLY A 97 5.24 -19.20 -7.81
CA GLY A 97 5.52 -19.78 -6.49
C GLY A 97 6.13 -18.80 -5.48
N LEU A 98 6.97 -17.88 -5.95
CA LEU A 98 7.61 -16.87 -5.11
C LEU A 98 6.61 -15.85 -4.53
N VAL A 99 5.48 -15.62 -5.20
CA VAL A 99 4.44 -14.68 -4.74
C VAL A 99 3.85 -15.13 -3.42
N PHE A 100 3.61 -16.43 -3.24
CA PHE A 100 3.07 -16.96 -1.98
C PHE A 100 4.08 -16.82 -0.83
N VAL A 101 5.36 -17.08 -1.09
CA VAL A 101 6.43 -16.89 -0.10
C VAL A 101 6.52 -15.41 0.30
N TYR A 102 6.48 -14.51 -0.67
CA TYR A 102 6.50 -13.06 -0.44
C TYR A 102 5.27 -12.58 0.34
N ALA A 103 4.07 -13.05 -0.03
CA ALA A 103 2.84 -12.73 0.66
C ALA A 103 2.87 -13.20 2.12
N GLY A 104 3.32 -14.44 2.37
CA GLY A 104 3.50 -14.96 3.72
C GLY A 104 4.52 -14.17 4.53
N ALA A 105 5.66 -13.83 3.92
CA ALA A 105 6.70 -13.00 4.55
C ALA A 105 6.19 -11.61 4.96
N ILE A 106 5.46 -10.93 4.07
CA ILE A 106 4.84 -9.63 4.37
C ILE A 106 3.81 -9.78 5.49
N PHE A 107 2.96 -10.80 5.44
CA PHE A 107 1.95 -11.03 6.47
C PHE A 107 2.58 -11.15 7.85
N ILE A 108 3.62 -11.99 7.98
CA ILE A 108 4.38 -12.17 9.22
C ILE A 108 5.03 -10.85 9.64
N ALA A 109 5.68 -10.14 8.71
CA ALA A 109 6.35 -8.88 8.99
C ALA A 109 5.36 -7.80 9.49
N LEU A 110 4.18 -7.69 8.89
CA LEU A 110 3.12 -6.77 9.29
C LEU A 110 2.55 -7.15 10.65
N PHE A 111 2.24 -8.42 10.88
CA PHE A 111 1.74 -8.94 12.15
C PHE A 111 2.64 -8.53 13.32
N PHE A 112 3.95 -8.80 13.22
CA PHE A 112 4.91 -8.37 14.25
C PHE A 112 5.03 -6.85 14.37
N THR A 113 4.83 -6.09 13.28
CA THR A 113 4.81 -4.62 13.36
C THR A 113 3.68 -4.16 14.25
N PHE A 114 2.45 -4.62 13.99
CA PHE A 114 1.28 -4.23 14.78
C PHE A 114 1.42 -4.64 16.25
N LEU A 115 1.95 -5.84 16.52
CA LEU A 115 2.21 -6.30 17.88
C LEU A 115 3.23 -5.43 18.63
N LEU A 116 4.27 -4.92 17.95
CA LEU A 116 5.33 -4.13 18.58
C LEU A 116 4.99 -2.64 18.72
N VAL A 117 4.08 -2.11 17.89
CA VAL A 117 3.69 -0.69 17.93
C VAL A 117 3.10 -0.29 19.29
N VAL A 118 2.16 -1.07 19.85
CA VAL A 118 1.53 -0.73 21.14
C VAL A 118 2.53 -0.75 22.30
N PRO A 119 3.35 -1.81 22.50
CA PRO A 119 4.41 -1.81 23.51
C PRO A 119 5.40 -0.65 23.34
N ALA A 120 5.80 -0.31 22.11
CA ALA A 120 6.70 0.80 21.82
C ALA A 120 6.13 2.15 22.27
N LEU A 121 4.88 2.42 21.88
CA LEU A 121 4.20 3.66 22.25
C LEU A 121 4.01 3.75 23.77
N THR A 122 3.64 2.65 24.44
CA THR A 122 3.49 2.66 25.90
C THR A 122 4.81 2.85 26.65
N ALA A 123 5.92 2.29 26.15
CA ALA A 123 7.25 2.49 26.73
C ALA A 123 7.72 3.95 26.58
N MET A 124 7.46 4.54 25.40
CA MET A 124 7.73 5.95 25.14
C MET A 124 6.93 6.86 26.09
N LEU A 125 5.62 6.64 26.23
CA LEU A 125 4.76 7.43 27.11
C LEU A 125 5.17 7.38 28.58
N ARG A 126 5.69 6.24 29.06
CA ARG A 126 6.21 6.09 30.44
C ARG A 126 7.55 6.80 30.67
N SER A 127 8.25 7.16 29.59
CA SER A 127 9.54 7.86 29.66
C SER A 127 9.39 9.38 29.59
N LEU A 128 8.19 9.88 29.28
CA LEU A 128 7.86 11.29 29.17
C LEU A 128 7.11 11.79 30.41
N GLU A 129 7.40 13.02 30.80
CA GLU A 129 6.65 13.74 31.84
C GLU A 129 5.26 14.14 31.33
N GLU A 130 4.28 14.26 32.23
CA GLU A 130 2.85 14.38 31.87
C GLU A 130 2.52 15.59 30.98
N ASP A 131 3.27 16.67 31.17
CA ASP A 131 3.14 17.95 30.47
C ASP A 131 3.69 17.94 29.04
N ILE A 132 4.67 17.07 28.73
CA ILE A 132 5.33 17.00 27.41
C ILE A 132 4.91 15.80 26.55
N LYS A 133 3.97 14.97 27.01
CA LYS A 133 3.54 13.74 26.30
C LYS A 133 3.06 14.01 24.87
N SER A 134 2.20 15.02 24.68
CA SER A 134 1.63 15.36 23.37
C SER A 134 2.70 15.88 22.40
N THR A 135 3.58 16.75 22.87
CA THR A 135 4.73 17.26 22.09
C THR A 135 5.69 16.12 21.72
N GLY A 136 5.97 15.20 22.65
CA GLY A 136 6.83 14.04 22.39
C GLY A 136 6.27 13.11 21.31
N ILE A 137 4.96 12.80 21.36
CA ILE A 137 4.30 12.00 20.32
C ILE A 137 4.40 12.68 18.95
N GLY A 138 4.17 14.00 18.89
CA GLY A 138 4.28 14.79 17.66
C GLY A 138 5.68 14.71 17.05
N VAL A 139 6.73 14.94 17.87
CA VAL A 139 8.13 14.86 17.42
C VAL A 139 8.48 13.45 16.93
N ASN A 140 8.08 12.40 17.65
CA ASN A 140 8.30 11.01 17.22
C ASN A 140 7.69 10.75 15.84
N TYR A 141 6.45 11.19 15.61
CA TYR A 141 5.77 10.96 14.34
C TYR A 141 6.41 11.74 13.18
N VAL A 142 6.88 12.97 13.43
CA VAL A 142 7.66 13.74 12.46
C VAL A 142 8.96 13.02 12.10
N LEU A 143 9.71 12.53 13.09
CA LEU A 143 10.95 11.78 12.86
C LEU A 143 10.68 10.48 12.08
N MET A 144 9.64 9.73 12.44
CA MET A 144 9.26 8.51 11.71
C MET A 144 8.91 8.79 10.24
N ARG A 145 8.27 9.93 9.93
CA ARG A 145 8.01 10.33 8.55
C ARG A 145 9.30 10.69 7.82
N ILE A 146 10.15 11.51 8.41
CA ILE A 146 11.42 11.91 7.78
C ILE A 146 12.28 10.68 7.43
N PHE A 147 12.39 9.71 8.34
CA PHE A 147 13.20 8.51 8.11
C PHE A 147 12.46 7.35 7.44
N GLY A 148 11.14 7.39 7.34
CA GLY A 148 10.33 6.33 6.74
C GLY A 148 9.79 6.71 5.37
N THR A 149 9.00 7.78 5.32
CA THR A 149 8.24 8.15 4.12
C THR A 149 9.09 8.83 3.05
N ILE A 150 10.20 9.46 3.42
CA ILE A 150 11.12 10.07 2.44
C ILE A 150 12.04 9.00 1.82
N PRO A 151 12.85 8.25 2.59
CA PRO A 151 13.77 7.27 2.01
C PRO A 151 13.06 6.03 1.49
N GLY A 152 11.87 5.69 2.00
CA GLY A 152 11.10 4.52 1.57
C GLY A 152 10.90 4.49 0.05
N PRO A 153 10.11 5.41 -0.52
CA PRO A 153 9.85 5.46 -1.97
C PRO A 153 11.13 5.58 -2.81
N ILE A 154 12.17 6.28 -2.33
CA ILE A 154 13.44 6.42 -3.03
C ILE A 154 14.15 5.07 -3.16
N VAL A 155 14.25 4.31 -2.06
CA VAL A 155 14.84 2.97 -2.08
C VAL A 155 13.99 2.01 -2.90
N PHE A 156 12.66 2.01 -2.72
CA PHE A 156 11.76 1.17 -3.51
C PHE A 156 11.86 1.48 -5.01
N GLY A 157 11.92 2.76 -5.40
CA GLY A 157 12.13 3.17 -6.79
C GLY A 157 13.45 2.63 -7.34
N HIS A 158 14.55 2.82 -6.61
CA HIS A 158 15.85 2.28 -7.03
C HIS A 158 15.84 0.75 -7.17
N LEU A 159 15.15 0.03 -6.28
CA LEU A 159 15.05 -1.43 -6.35
C LEU A 159 14.24 -1.90 -7.57
N ILE A 160 13.17 -1.18 -7.92
CA ILE A 160 12.36 -1.45 -9.11
C ILE A 160 13.17 -1.21 -10.38
N ASP A 161 13.91 -0.10 -10.44
CA ASP A 161 14.78 0.21 -11.58
C ASP A 161 15.89 -0.83 -11.75
N ARG A 162 16.41 -1.38 -10.64
CA ARG A 162 17.43 -2.44 -10.65
C ARG A 162 16.93 -3.78 -11.17
N SER A 163 15.64 -4.07 -11.03
CA SER A 163 15.02 -5.26 -11.61
C SER A 163 14.54 -5.03 -13.04
N CYS A 164 14.74 -3.84 -13.63
CA CYS A 164 14.36 -3.61 -15.00
C CYS A 164 15.23 -4.40 -15.99
N ILE A 165 14.57 -5.15 -16.89
CA ILE A 165 15.20 -5.90 -17.98
C ILE A 165 15.16 -5.08 -19.27
N LEU A 166 14.02 -4.45 -19.53
CA LEU A 166 13.76 -3.72 -20.76
C LEU A 166 13.24 -2.31 -20.46
N TRP A 167 14.04 -1.31 -20.78
CA TRP A 167 13.63 0.10 -20.76
C TRP A 167 12.89 0.45 -22.04
N GLN A 168 11.73 1.10 -21.93
CA GLN A 168 11.09 1.70 -23.11
C GLN A 168 11.78 2.99 -23.49
N THR A 169 11.85 3.25 -24.80
CA THR A 169 12.32 4.53 -25.34
C THR A 169 11.13 5.40 -25.68
N THR A 170 11.17 6.67 -25.31
CA THR A 170 10.14 7.64 -25.72
C THR A 170 10.36 8.08 -27.16
N CYS A 171 9.32 8.60 -27.81
CA CYS A 171 9.42 9.17 -29.16
C CYS A 171 10.46 10.31 -29.27
N SER A 172 10.78 10.97 -28.15
CA SER A 172 11.81 12.00 -28.04
C SER A 172 13.23 11.46 -27.81
N GLY A 173 13.43 10.14 -27.84
CA GLY A 173 14.73 9.50 -27.63
C GLY A 173 15.17 9.40 -26.17
N GLY A 174 14.29 9.72 -25.22
CA GLY A 174 14.53 9.55 -23.78
C GLY A 174 14.22 8.13 -23.29
N THR A 175 14.67 7.80 -22.08
CA THR A 175 14.26 6.59 -21.37
C THR A 175 12.92 6.81 -20.69
N GLY A 176 11.91 6.01 -21.05
CA GLY A 176 10.60 5.98 -20.43
C GLY A 176 10.49 4.97 -19.28
N ALA A 177 9.28 4.49 -19.01
CA ALA A 177 9.05 3.44 -18.01
C ALA A 177 9.69 2.11 -18.44
N CYS A 178 10.00 1.26 -17.47
CA CYS A 178 10.45 -0.09 -17.77
C CYS A 178 9.27 -0.98 -18.21
N ALA A 179 9.44 -1.67 -19.34
CA ALA A 179 8.44 -2.55 -19.93
C ALA A 179 8.38 -3.91 -19.24
N ILE A 180 9.52 -4.45 -18.80
CA ILE A 180 9.60 -5.77 -18.18
C ILE A 180 10.57 -5.77 -17.01
N TYR A 181 10.10 -6.34 -15.90
CA TYR A 181 10.88 -6.51 -14.68
C TYR A 181 11.20 -7.99 -14.43
N GLU A 182 12.36 -8.24 -13.85
CA GLU A 182 12.79 -9.56 -13.39
C GLU A 182 12.20 -9.83 -12.00
N ASN A 183 11.11 -10.61 -11.96
CA ASN A 183 10.32 -10.86 -10.75
C ASN A 183 11.14 -11.51 -9.62
N GLY A 184 12.08 -12.41 -9.96
CA GLY A 184 12.92 -13.10 -8.99
C GLY A 184 13.85 -12.16 -8.24
N GLU A 185 14.59 -11.34 -8.99
CA GLU A 185 15.50 -10.33 -8.43
C GLU A 185 14.74 -9.26 -7.65
N MET A 186 13.59 -8.82 -8.16
CA MET A 186 12.72 -7.86 -7.46
C MET A 186 12.29 -8.41 -6.10
N GLY A 187 11.71 -9.61 -6.07
CA GLY A 187 11.25 -10.24 -4.84
C GLY A 187 12.37 -10.45 -3.81
N VAL A 188 13.52 -10.96 -4.24
CA VAL A 188 14.69 -11.18 -3.36
C VAL A 188 15.23 -9.87 -2.80
N ASN A 189 15.33 -8.82 -3.61
CA ASN A 189 15.85 -7.54 -3.15
C ASN A 189 14.90 -6.87 -2.14
N LEU A 190 13.59 -6.94 -2.36
CA LEU A 190 12.59 -6.44 -1.41
C LEU A 190 12.66 -7.21 -0.09
N PHE A 191 12.78 -8.54 -0.15
CA PHE A 191 12.90 -9.37 1.05
C PHE A 191 14.18 -9.07 1.85
N ARG A 192 15.31 -8.85 1.17
CA ARG A 192 16.58 -8.44 1.81
C ARG A 192 16.44 -7.12 2.55
N VAL A 193 15.84 -6.11 1.91
CA VAL A 193 15.64 -4.80 2.56
C VAL A 193 14.69 -4.92 3.75
N MET A 194 13.62 -5.70 3.63
CA MET A 194 12.72 -5.96 4.76
C MET A 194 13.46 -6.59 5.95
N ILE A 195 14.29 -7.61 5.72
CA ILE A 195 15.09 -8.24 6.79
C ILE A 195 16.03 -7.24 7.45
N VAL A 196 16.76 -6.43 6.67
CA VAL A 196 17.72 -5.45 7.19
C VAL A 196 17.03 -4.38 8.04
N VAL A 197 15.92 -3.83 7.55
CA VAL A 197 15.16 -2.80 8.29
C VAL A 197 14.59 -3.38 9.59
N LYS A 198 14.07 -4.62 9.54
CA LYS A 198 13.50 -5.29 10.71
C LYS A 198 14.55 -5.67 11.74
N SER A 199 15.69 -6.18 11.30
CA SER A 199 16.79 -6.53 12.22
C SER A 199 17.37 -5.29 12.89
N ALA A 200 17.55 -4.19 12.16
CA ALA A 200 17.95 -2.91 12.72
C ALA A 200 16.93 -2.41 13.76
N ALA A 201 15.63 -2.48 13.46
CA ALA A 201 14.58 -2.09 14.41
C ALA A 201 14.62 -2.92 15.70
N ILE A 202 14.76 -4.25 15.60
CA ILE A 202 14.87 -5.15 16.75
C ILE A 202 16.12 -4.81 17.59
N MET A 203 17.25 -4.56 16.94
CA MET A 203 18.50 -4.16 17.61
C MET A 203 18.35 -2.85 18.37
N PHE A 204 17.76 -1.81 17.75
CA PHE A 204 17.51 -0.53 18.42
C PHE A 204 16.57 -0.69 19.61
N PHE A 205 15.51 -1.49 19.47
CA PHE A 205 14.58 -1.78 20.55
C PHE A 205 15.26 -2.49 21.72
N PHE A 206 16.11 -3.47 21.41
CA PHE A 206 16.89 -4.19 22.40
C PHE A 206 17.87 -3.26 23.13
N CYS A 207 18.64 -2.44 22.41
CA CYS A 207 19.54 -1.45 23.00
C CYS A 207 18.81 -0.43 23.89
N ALA A 208 17.63 0.05 23.46
CA ALA A 208 16.80 0.93 24.27
C ALA A 208 16.32 0.25 25.56
N SER A 209 15.94 -1.03 25.49
CA SER A 209 15.55 -1.81 26.66
C SER A 209 16.70 -1.99 27.67
N LEU A 210 17.94 -2.13 27.21
CA LEU A 210 19.11 -2.21 28.09
C LEU A 210 19.40 -0.86 28.76
N SER A 211 19.29 0.24 27.99
CA SER A 211 19.54 1.59 28.49
C SER A 211 18.53 2.00 29.56
N THR A 212 17.24 1.72 29.33
CA THR A 212 16.18 2.00 30.31
C THR A 212 16.34 1.19 31.59
N LYS A 213 16.73 -0.09 31.50
CA LYS A 213 17.06 -0.91 32.68
C LYS A 213 18.28 -0.38 33.44
N ALA A 214 19.33 0.03 32.73
CA ALA A 214 20.53 0.62 33.34
C ALA A 214 20.19 1.91 34.12
N GLU A 215 19.37 2.78 33.53
CA GLU A 215 18.94 4.02 34.21
C GLU A 215 18.00 3.75 35.40
N ALA A 216 17.14 2.73 35.33
CA ALA A 216 16.34 2.29 36.47
C ALA A 216 17.22 1.78 37.63
N SER A 217 18.27 1.01 37.33
CA SER A 217 19.24 0.54 38.33
C SER A 217 20.05 1.70 38.90
N ARG A 218 20.50 2.66 38.07
CA ARG A 218 21.21 3.87 38.52
C ARG A 218 20.37 4.72 39.47
N LYS A 219 19.09 4.97 39.16
CA LYS A 219 18.16 5.71 40.04
C LYS A 219 17.90 4.98 41.37
N SER A 220 17.96 3.64 41.39
CA SER A 220 17.85 2.87 42.64
C SER A 220 19.09 2.99 43.53
N ILE A 221 20.28 3.12 42.94
CA ILE A 221 21.57 3.26 43.65
C ILE A 221 21.80 4.72 44.10
N LEU A 222 21.39 5.71 43.30
CA LEU A 222 21.51 7.15 43.63
C LEU A 222 20.44 7.66 44.61
N LYS A 223 19.64 6.77 45.21
CA LYS A 223 18.86 7.05 46.43
C LYS A 223 19.54 6.47 47.68
N PRO A 224 20.72 6.95 48.13
CA PRO A 224 21.08 6.80 49.53
C PRO A 224 20.30 7.86 50.33
N SER A 225 19.45 7.38 51.25
CA SER A 225 18.96 8.04 52.46
C SER A 225 18.68 9.56 52.40
N VAL A 226 17.47 9.94 52.01
CA VAL A 226 16.77 11.01 52.74
C VAL A 226 15.82 10.32 53.72
N MET A 227 16.40 9.97 54.87
CA MET A 227 15.66 9.92 56.13
C MET A 227 15.17 11.35 56.38
N ARG A 228 13.86 11.58 56.31
CA ARG A 228 13.26 12.69 57.04
C ARG A 228 12.12 12.14 57.89
N THR A 229 12.52 11.85 59.11
CA THR A 229 11.73 11.78 60.34
C THR A 229 10.58 12.79 60.31
N HIS A 230 9.34 12.31 60.43
CA HIS A 230 8.32 12.99 61.23
C HIS A 230 7.52 11.89 61.94
N SER A 231 8.06 11.47 63.07
CA SER A 231 7.22 10.96 64.17
C SER A 231 6.66 12.19 64.86
N CYS A 232 5.35 12.32 64.89
CA CYS A 232 4.66 13.09 65.92
C CYS A 232 3.40 12.33 66.30
N THR A 233 3.57 11.38 67.20
CA THR A 233 2.48 10.74 67.93
C THR A 233 2.19 11.60 69.17
N ILE A 234 1.01 12.22 69.26
CA ILE A 234 0.34 12.49 70.54
C ILE A 234 -0.92 11.63 70.54
N ARG A 235 -1.06 10.84 71.60
CA ARG A 235 -2.06 9.81 71.85
C ARG A 235 -3.06 10.35 72.89
N HIS A 236 -4.36 10.12 72.68
CA HIS A 236 -5.35 9.68 73.69
C HIS A 236 -6.68 9.41 72.94
N SER A 237 -7.02 8.11 72.70
CA SER A 237 -8.01 7.27 73.43
C SER A 237 -9.42 7.38 72.80
N MET A 238 -9.90 6.37 72.06
CA MET A 238 -10.90 5.33 72.49
C MET A 238 -12.16 5.97 73.11
N ASP A 239 -13.39 5.85 72.59
CA ASP A 239 -14.10 4.64 72.15
C ASP A 239 -15.28 4.90 71.16
N THR A 240 -15.76 3.79 70.61
CA THR A 240 -16.87 3.47 69.70
C THR A 240 -18.29 3.98 70.05
N VAL A 241 -19.15 4.14 69.02
CA VAL A 241 -20.55 3.60 68.85
C VAL A 241 -21.40 4.53 67.95
N GLU A 242 -22.29 3.89 67.19
CA GLU A 242 -23.08 4.30 66.01
C GLU A 242 -24.43 5.03 66.37
N PRO A 243 -25.45 5.24 65.48
CA PRO A 243 -26.06 6.57 65.21
C PRO A 243 -27.57 6.72 65.58
N VAL A 244 -28.16 7.87 65.16
CA VAL A 244 -29.61 8.16 64.88
C VAL A 244 -30.45 8.95 65.91
N SER A 245 -31.15 9.96 65.35
CA SER A 245 -32.46 10.56 65.71
C SER A 245 -32.55 11.84 66.55
N GLY A 246 -33.37 12.76 66.04
CA GLY A 246 -33.96 13.89 66.78
C GLY A 246 -34.81 14.80 65.89
N GLY A 247 -36.11 14.48 65.72
CA GLY A 247 -37.16 15.46 65.39
C GLY A 247 -37.44 16.37 66.61
N THR A 248 -38.25 17.43 66.60
CA THR A 248 -39.46 17.78 65.83
C THR A 248 -39.83 19.24 66.17
N ALA A 249 -40.56 19.89 65.23
CA ALA A 249 -41.66 20.86 65.39
C ALA A 249 -41.45 22.21 66.09
N LEU A 250 -41.81 23.31 65.39
CA LEU A 250 -42.81 24.30 65.83
C LEU A 250 -43.45 24.99 64.61
N ASP A 251 -44.77 25.19 64.71
CA ASP A 251 -45.73 25.66 63.71
C ASP A 251 -45.74 27.19 63.46
N GLY A 252 -46.43 27.63 62.39
CA GLY A 252 -47.27 28.84 62.44
C GLY A 252 -47.13 29.90 61.33
N GLU A 253 -48.08 29.88 60.37
CA GLU A 253 -48.75 31.01 59.67
C GLU A 253 -48.09 31.88 58.56
N ALA A 254 -48.40 31.50 57.31
CA ALA A 254 -49.35 32.10 56.34
C ALA A 254 -49.20 33.54 55.76
N GLY A 255 -49.23 33.57 54.41
CA GLY A 255 -49.80 34.61 53.52
C GLY A 255 -48.84 35.04 52.38
N ASP A 256 -49.20 35.22 51.09
CA ASP A 256 -50.35 34.89 50.25
C ASP A 256 -50.01 35.24 48.76
N HIS A 257 -50.63 34.49 47.83
CA HIS A 257 -50.97 34.67 46.40
C HIS A 257 -50.00 34.92 45.20
N GLY A 258 -50.17 34.01 44.19
CA GLY A 258 -50.14 34.21 42.71
C GLY A 258 -49.22 33.22 41.96
N GLY A 259 -49.64 32.11 41.30
CA GLY A 259 -50.58 31.92 40.17
C GLY A 259 -49.87 32.22 38.82
N THR A 260 -49.76 31.40 37.77
CA THR A 260 -50.46 30.18 37.29
C THR A 260 -49.68 29.56 36.10
N LYS A 261 -50.13 28.38 35.66
CA LYS A 261 -49.50 27.41 34.74
C LYS A 261 -50.29 27.31 33.41
N ASP A 262 -49.77 26.47 32.50
CA ASP A 262 -50.39 25.73 31.36
C ASP A 262 -50.14 26.30 29.93
N ARG A 263 -49.47 25.54 29.02
CA ARG A 263 -49.94 24.44 28.12
C ARG A 263 -50.57 25.05 26.84
N GLY A 264 -50.33 24.70 25.59
CA GLY A 264 -49.55 23.73 24.81
C GLY A 264 -49.97 23.87 23.32
N ASP A 265 -49.23 23.20 22.43
CA ASP A 265 -49.53 22.80 21.02
C ASP A 265 -49.53 23.76 19.81
N SER A 266 -49.04 23.16 18.71
CA SER A 266 -48.84 23.57 17.28
C SER A 266 -50.18 23.56 16.48
N PRO A 267 -50.31 23.61 15.11
CA PRO A 267 -49.35 23.78 13.99
C PRO A 267 -49.86 24.61 12.74
N ASP A 268 -49.07 24.55 11.66
CA ASP A 268 -49.38 24.61 10.21
C ASP A 268 -49.28 25.90 9.34
N ASP A 269 -48.51 25.69 8.26
CA ASP A 269 -48.59 26.19 6.87
C ASP A 269 -47.92 27.49 6.37
N LEU A 270 -46.78 27.24 5.68
CA LEU A 270 -46.48 27.48 4.25
C LEU A 270 -46.66 28.88 3.61
N ALA A 271 -45.54 29.35 3.03
CA ALA A 271 -45.32 29.76 1.62
C ALA A 271 -44.36 30.96 1.55
N ASN A 272 -43.46 31.17 0.58
CA ASN A 272 -42.85 30.42 -0.52
C ASN A 272 -41.87 31.41 -1.21
N GLY A 273 -40.85 30.91 -1.94
CA GLY A 273 -40.10 31.61 -3.00
C GLY A 273 -38.62 31.92 -2.67
N ASP A 274 -37.64 31.13 -3.15
CA ASP A 274 -37.01 31.12 -4.51
C ASP A 274 -35.97 32.27 -4.67
N ARG A 275 -34.75 32.15 -5.24
CA ARG A 275 -33.95 31.10 -5.92
C ARG A 275 -32.53 31.70 -6.20
N VAL A 276 -31.67 30.89 -6.85
CA VAL A 276 -30.44 31.19 -7.64
C VAL A 276 -29.13 30.91 -6.88
N ASP A 277 -28.50 29.73 -7.02
CA ASP A 277 -27.68 29.17 -8.12
C ASP A 277 -26.34 29.89 -8.34
N ASP A 278 -25.24 29.14 -8.18
CA ASP A 278 -24.11 29.15 -9.12
C ASP A 278 -23.30 27.85 -8.91
N GLY A 279 -23.36 26.97 -9.91
CA GLY A 279 -22.37 25.95 -10.14
C GLY A 279 -21.24 26.51 -11.00
N ASP A 280 -20.07 25.88 -10.93
CA ASP A 280 -19.06 26.00 -11.98
C ASP A 280 -18.62 24.61 -12.45
N HIS A 281 -18.73 24.45 -13.75
CA HIS A 281 -18.39 23.29 -14.56
C HIS A 281 -17.71 23.86 -15.81
N GLY A 282 -16.45 23.50 -16.05
CA GLY A 282 -15.75 23.67 -17.32
C GLY A 282 -14.64 22.61 -17.41
N ASP A 283 -14.80 21.57 -18.25
CA ASP A 283 -14.40 21.45 -19.68
C ASP A 283 -12.91 21.11 -19.81
N ASP A 284 -12.41 20.15 -20.60
CA ASP A 284 -12.77 19.62 -21.92
C ASP A 284 -12.29 18.15 -22.03
N ARG A 285 -13.08 17.18 -22.55
CA ARG A 285 -13.25 16.78 -23.97
C ARG A 285 -11.96 16.31 -24.67
N ASP A 286 -11.78 14.99 -24.80
CA ASP A 286 -10.90 14.38 -25.81
C ASP A 286 -11.17 12.87 -26.15
N ASP A 287 -12.38 12.32 -25.94
CA ASP A 287 -12.62 10.88 -26.19
C ASP A 287 -13.83 10.56 -27.10
N LYS A 288 -14.22 11.50 -27.98
CA LYS A 288 -15.38 11.27 -28.86
C LYS A 288 -15.24 11.79 -30.28
N LEU A 289 -14.12 11.48 -30.95
CA LEU A 289 -13.97 11.65 -32.39
C LEU A 289 -13.04 10.57 -32.97
N LEU A 290 -13.48 9.31 -33.09
CA LEU A 290 -12.93 8.35 -34.07
C LEU A 290 -13.91 7.21 -34.44
N ASN A 291 -15.22 7.40 -34.23
CA ASN A 291 -16.25 6.44 -34.64
C ASN A 291 -17.23 7.08 -35.63
N GLU A 292 -16.73 7.72 -36.69
CA GLU A 292 -17.58 8.20 -37.77
C GLU A 292 -16.76 8.54 -39.03
N ASP A 293 -15.97 7.60 -39.58
CA ASP A 293 -15.34 7.81 -40.89
C ASP A 293 -14.94 6.52 -41.65
N ASP A 294 -15.59 5.37 -41.41
CA ASP A 294 -15.35 4.17 -42.23
C ASP A 294 -16.63 3.68 -42.95
N ASN A 295 -17.38 4.65 -43.50
CA ASN A 295 -18.43 4.38 -44.47
C ASN A 295 -18.37 5.39 -45.62
N ARG A 296 -17.23 5.43 -46.31
CA ARG A 296 -17.13 5.95 -47.68
C ARG A 296 -15.87 5.45 -48.40
N ASN A 297 -16.09 4.68 -49.47
CA ASN A 297 -15.19 4.09 -50.48
C ASN A 297 -14.57 2.72 -50.17
#